data_AF-A0A925VUM0-F1
#
_entry.id   AF-A0A925VUM0-F1
#
_cell.length_a   1.000
_cell.length_b   1.000
_cell.length_c   1.000
_cell.angle_alpha   90.00
_cell.angle_beta   90.00
_cell.angle_gamma   90.00
#
_symmetry.space_group_name_H-M   'P 1'
#
loop_
_entity.id
_entity.type
_entity.pdbx_description
1 polymer ?
#
loop_
_entity_poly.entity_id
_entity_poly.type
_entity_poly.pdbx_seq_one_letter_code
_entity_poly.pdbx_strand_id
1 'polypeptide(L)'
;MLESIFGRSVAPRQAAIIGVGVLVTAAIVGIANYTTKPVQIPLFAGLPLASVSDMTAKLTELNIPYKLDETGTTILVSTEDQAEARVQLAKEGLPNAGRPGMELFDKPTWGMTDFTQKVNYGRALEGELERTISNMRDVESVDVHLALEDEALFKQNERPSKASVTLSMKGGDSPSESVVRGIASLVAGSIGGLDPQHVTILDERGHALASDDDGSVSGLTSRQLTVQREIEVSLEKKAEHLLASMVGKGNSRVQVTASVNFDKLERTVQAVDPEKQAASSEQRAEVTPGSPQQGAGYSTTATSFENSRSVENYVAAIGTLRKLSVAVLVADKVTITPAAVGAKTAPEPIITARTAEEVAQIEALMRNALGVDSTRGDL
;
A
#
# COMPACT_ATOMS: atom_id res chain seq x y z
N MET A 1 -2.34 -38.79 75.35
CA MET A 1 -3.83 -38.80 75.44
C MET A 1 -4.48 -39.40 74.18
N LEU A 2 -3.86 -40.42 73.55
CA LEU A 2 -4.32 -40.99 72.27
C LEU A 2 -4.17 -42.54 72.17
N GLU A 3 -4.04 -43.25 73.29
CA GLU A 3 -3.85 -44.72 73.28
C GLU A 3 -4.99 -45.53 73.92
N SER A 4 -6.14 -44.95 74.23
CA SER A 4 -7.19 -45.68 74.98
C SER A 4 -8.50 -45.96 74.24
N ILE A 5 -8.55 -45.93 72.90
CA ILE A 5 -9.81 -46.14 72.15
C ILE A 5 -9.89 -47.50 71.44
N PHE A 6 -8.82 -48.30 71.36
CA PHE A 6 -8.83 -49.58 70.64
C PHE A 6 -9.14 -50.82 71.49
N GLY A 7 -9.68 -50.63 72.71
CA GLY A 7 -9.95 -51.71 73.67
C GLY A 7 -11.42 -52.01 73.90
N ARG A 8 -12.25 -52.15 72.86
CA ARG A 8 -13.58 -52.76 72.99
C ARG A 8 -13.95 -53.39 71.67
N SER A 9 -14.15 -54.71 71.66
CA SER A 9 -14.66 -55.45 70.52
C SER A 9 -15.93 -54.77 70.01
N VAL A 10 -15.79 -53.99 68.94
CA VAL A 10 -16.93 -53.50 68.19
C VAL A 10 -17.63 -54.75 67.67
N ALA A 11 -18.86 -54.98 68.12
CA ALA A 11 -19.70 -56.03 67.56
C ALA A 11 -19.64 -55.91 66.03
N PRO A 12 -19.68 -57.01 65.25
CA PRO A 12 -19.52 -56.96 63.78
C PRO A 12 -20.45 -55.92 63.11
N ARG A 13 -21.58 -55.61 63.75
CA ARG A 13 -22.53 -54.56 63.37
C ARG A 13 -21.96 -53.12 63.46
N GLN A 14 -21.15 -52.79 64.46
CA GLN A 14 -20.55 -51.45 64.63
C GLN A 14 -19.39 -51.21 63.65
N ALA A 15 -18.57 -52.23 63.37
CA ALA A 15 -17.54 -52.15 62.34
C ALA A 15 -18.14 -51.97 60.93
N ALA A 16 -19.26 -52.64 60.64
CA ALA A 16 -19.99 -52.47 59.38
C ALA A 16 -20.54 -51.05 59.20
N ILE A 17 -21.06 -50.42 60.26
CA ILE A 17 -21.59 -49.04 60.20
C ILE A 17 -20.47 -48.03 59.91
N ILE A 18 -19.31 -48.19 60.55
CA ILE A 18 -18.15 -47.31 60.31
C ILE A 18 -17.61 -47.50 58.89
N GLY A 19 -17.52 -48.75 58.41
CA GLY A 19 -17.08 -49.06 57.05
C GLY A 19 -17.98 -48.44 55.99
N VAL A 20 -19.31 -48.54 56.15
CA VAL A 20 -20.27 -47.89 55.24
C VAL A 20 -20.16 -46.37 55.32
N GLY A 21 -19.99 -45.79 56.51
CA GLY A 21 -19.81 -44.35 56.68
C GLY A 21 -18.59 -43.80 55.93
N VAL A 22 -17.45 -44.50 56.01
CA VAL A 22 -16.23 -44.13 55.26
C VAL A 22 -16.45 -44.26 53.76
N LEU A 23 -17.10 -45.33 53.30
CA LEU A 23 -17.40 -45.56 51.88
C LEU A 23 -18.32 -44.49 51.30
N VAL A 24 -19.36 -44.11 52.04
CA VAL A 24 -20.30 -43.04 51.64
C VAL A 24 -19.59 -41.68 51.61
N THR A 25 -18.74 -41.40 52.61
CA THR A 25 -17.97 -40.14 52.63
C THR A 25 -16.98 -40.07 51.47
N ALA A 26 -16.28 -41.16 51.18
CA ALA A 26 -15.38 -41.26 50.03
C ALA A 26 -16.14 -41.12 48.70
N ALA A 27 -17.33 -41.70 48.58
CA ALA A 27 -18.19 -41.54 47.41
C ALA A 27 -18.66 -40.09 47.23
N ILE A 28 -19.08 -39.41 48.30
CA ILE A 28 -19.49 -38.00 48.25
C ILE A 28 -18.32 -37.10 47.85
N VAL A 29 -17.13 -37.30 48.43
CA VAL A 29 -15.92 -36.53 48.06
C VAL A 29 -15.48 -36.83 46.62
N GLY A 30 -15.62 -38.09 46.17
CA GLY A 30 -15.34 -38.50 44.80
C GLY A 30 -16.29 -37.84 43.79
N ILE A 31 -17.59 -37.82 44.09
CA ILE A 31 -18.62 -37.19 43.24
C ILE A 31 -18.46 -35.67 43.25
N ALA A 32 -18.17 -35.06 44.40
CA ALA A 32 -17.90 -33.63 44.50
C ALA A 32 -16.69 -33.23 43.63
N ASN A 33 -15.56 -33.93 43.75
CA ASN A 33 -14.40 -33.66 42.91
C ASN A 33 -14.66 -33.90 41.42
N TYR A 34 -15.46 -34.92 41.08
CA TYR A 34 -15.79 -35.21 39.69
C TYR A 34 -16.71 -34.15 39.06
N THR A 35 -17.63 -33.58 39.86
CA THR A 35 -18.62 -32.59 39.40
C THR A 35 -18.03 -31.18 39.32
N THR A 36 -16.96 -30.88 40.05
CA THR A 36 -16.35 -29.53 40.11
C THR A 36 -15.33 -29.27 38.97
N LYS A 37 -15.33 -30.07 37.89
CA LYS A 37 -14.43 -29.79 36.76
C LYS A 37 -14.89 -28.51 36.04
N PRO A 38 -14.04 -27.47 35.92
CA PRO A 38 -14.44 -26.22 35.28
C PRO A 38 -14.80 -26.46 33.82
N VAL A 39 -15.90 -25.84 33.37
CA VAL A 39 -16.30 -25.84 31.96
C VAL A 39 -15.21 -25.12 31.17
N GLN A 40 -14.66 -25.79 30.17
CA GLN A 40 -13.60 -25.24 29.33
C GLN A 40 -14.22 -24.65 28.07
N ILE A 41 -13.87 -23.41 27.76
CA ILE A 41 -14.34 -22.68 26.58
C ILE A 41 -13.14 -22.22 25.73
N PRO A 42 -13.29 -22.15 24.41
CA PRO A 42 -12.23 -21.69 23.53
C PRO A 42 -11.94 -20.21 23.81
N LEU A 43 -10.66 -19.90 24.07
CA LEU A 43 -10.16 -18.53 24.18
C LEU A 43 -10.03 -17.92 22.78
N PHE A 44 -9.35 -18.66 21.90
CA PHE A 44 -9.12 -18.41 20.47
C PHE A 44 -9.09 -19.75 19.72
N ALA A 45 -9.52 -19.75 18.45
CA ALA A 45 -9.59 -20.93 17.60
C ALA A 45 -8.95 -20.66 16.23
N GLY A 46 -8.40 -21.70 15.60
CA GLY A 46 -7.83 -21.61 14.25
C GLY A 46 -6.54 -20.79 14.19
N LEU A 47 -5.74 -20.82 15.25
CA LEU A 47 -4.49 -20.06 15.31
C LEU A 47 -3.33 -20.78 14.60
N PRO A 48 -2.39 -20.04 13.99
CA PRO A 48 -1.11 -20.57 13.57
C PRO A 48 -0.34 -21.16 14.78
N LEU A 49 0.38 -22.27 14.56
CA LEU A 49 1.12 -22.96 15.64
C LEU A 49 2.13 -22.05 16.36
N ALA A 50 2.72 -21.09 15.65
CA ALA A 50 3.63 -20.09 16.23
C ALA A 50 2.92 -19.22 17.28
N SER A 51 1.75 -18.66 16.94
CA SER A 51 0.95 -17.85 17.87
C SER A 51 0.46 -18.66 19.07
N VAL A 52 0.14 -19.95 18.88
CA VAL A 52 -0.23 -20.85 19.98
C VAL A 52 0.94 -21.03 20.96
N SER A 53 2.17 -21.19 20.45
CA SER A 53 3.37 -21.31 21.29
C SER A 53 3.57 -20.08 22.18
N ASP A 54 3.49 -18.88 21.60
CA ASP A 54 3.70 -17.63 22.34
C ASP A 54 2.61 -17.39 23.39
N MET A 55 1.35 -17.66 23.03
CA MET A 55 0.22 -17.52 23.95
C MET A 55 0.27 -18.53 25.09
N THR A 56 0.61 -19.79 24.82
CA THR A 56 0.71 -20.83 25.87
C THR A 56 1.89 -20.58 26.80
N ALA A 57 3.02 -20.06 26.29
CA ALA A 57 4.12 -19.61 27.12
C ALA A 57 3.70 -18.49 28.08
N LYS A 58 2.95 -17.49 27.59
CA LYS A 58 2.42 -16.41 28.44
C LYS A 58 1.34 -16.84 29.41
N LEU A 59 0.42 -17.70 29.01
CA LEU A 59 -0.59 -18.25 29.93
C LEU A 59 0.06 -19.06 31.05
N THR A 60 1.12 -19.80 30.74
CA THR A 60 1.96 -20.47 31.76
C THR A 60 2.62 -19.47 32.70
N GLU A 61 3.24 -18.41 32.18
CA GLU A 61 3.89 -17.36 32.97
C GLU A 61 2.92 -16.66 33.94
N LEU A 62 1.69 -16.44 33.49
CA LEU A 62 0.61 -15.81 34.26
C LEU A 62 -0.12 -16.79 35.20
N ASN A 63 0.29 -18.06 35.24
CA ASN A 63 -0.35 -19.14 36.01
C ASN A 63 -1.84 -19.35 35.65
N ILE A 64 -2.23 -19.09 34.41
CA ILE A 64 -3.60 -19.33 33.92
C ILE A 64 -3.69 -20.76 33.35
N PRO A 65 -4.53 -21.66 33.90
CA PRO A 65 -4.67 -23.02 33.40
C PRO A 65 -5.27 -23.04 31.99
N TYR A 66 -4.61 -23.74 31.08
CA TYR A 66 -5.09 -23.91 29.71
C TYR A 66 -5.03 -25.38 29.28
N LYS A 67 -5.81 -25.71 28.24
CA LYS A 67 -5.68 -26.94 27.47
C LYS A 67 -5.68 -26.63 25.98
N LEU A 68 -5.11 -27.53 25.20
CA LEU A 68 -5.18 -27.48 23.75
C LEU A 68 -6.24 -28.46 23.26
N ASP A 69 -6.87 -28.15 22.13
CA ASP A 69 -7.70 -29.12 21.43
C ASP A 69 -6.85 -30.24 20.78
N GLU A 70 -7.51 -31.20 20.14
CA GLU A 70 -6.84 -32.33 19.46
C GLU A 70 -5.96 -31.88 18.28
N THR A 71 -6.21 -30.70 17.71
CA THR A 71 -5.46 -30.13 16.57
C THR A 71 -4.28 -29.27 17.01
N GLY A 72 -4.23 -28.86 18.28
CA GLY A 72 -3.26 -27.91 18.81
C GLY A 72 -3.47 -26.46 18.35
N THR A 73 -4.53 -26.16 17.60
CA THR A 73 -4.79 -24.81 17.04
C THR A 73 -5.78 -23.98 17.87
N THR A 74 -6.42 -24.62 18.85
CA THR A 74 -7.39 -23.96 19.75
C THR A 74 -6.90 -24.05 21.18
N ILE A 75 -6.87 -22.90 21.86
CA ILE A 75 -6.54 -22.80 23.29
C ILE A 75 -7.84 -22.72 24.08
N LEU A 76 -8.05 -23.66 25.00
CA LEU A 76 -9.21 -23.71 25.90
C LEU A 76 -8.79 -23.25 27.31
N VAL A 77 -9.61 -22.41 27.92
CA VAL A 77 -9.45 -21.94 29.30
C VAL A 77 -10.75 -22.11 30.08
N SER A 78 -10.70 -22.05 31.41
CA SER A 78 -11.89 -22.06 32.25
C SER A 78 -12.78 -20.84 31.95
N THR A 79 -14.09 -20.97 32.11
CA THR A 79 -15.05 -19.85 31.96
C THR A 79 -14.72 -18.65 32.83
N GLU A 80 -14.15 -18.87 34.01
CA GLU A 80 -13.78 -17.82 34.98
C GLU A 80 -12.54 -17.04 34.52
N ASP A 81 -11.55 -17.72 33.94
CA ASP A 81 -10.26 -17.14 33.56
C ASP A 81 -10.28 -16.49 32.16
N GLN A 82 -11.33 -16.70 31.36
CA GLN A 82 -11.35 -16.29 29.96
C GLN A 82 -11.15 -14.78 29.76
N ALA A 83 -11.84 -13.96 30.55
CA ALA A 83 -11.76 -12.52 30.44
C ALA A 83 -10.37 -12.00 30.84
N GLU A 84 -9.81 -12.53 31.93
CA GLU A 84 -8.47 -12.18 32.39
C GLU A 84 -7.41 -12.60 31.36
N ALA A 85 -7.46 -13.83 30.89
CA ALA A 85 -6.56 -14.35 29.86
C ALA A 85 -6.56 -13.46 28.60
N ARG A 86 -7.73 -13.00 28.15
CA ARG A 86 -7.83 -12.09 26.99
C ARG A 86 -7.14 -10.75 27.24
N VAL A 87 -7.40 -10.14 28.40
CA VAL A 87 -6.81 -8.83 28.72
C VAL A 87 -5.30 -8.93 28.86
N GLN A 88 -4.80 -9.98 29.52
CA GLN A 88 -3.37 -10.19 29.71
C GLN A 88 -2.65 -10.49 28.40
N LEU A 89 -3.22 -11.34 27.53
CA LEU A 89 -2.64 -11.62 26.21
C LEU A 89 -2.69 -10.40 25.29
N ALA A 90 -3.77 -9.62 25.33
CA ALA A 90 -3.89 -8.38 24.56
C ALA A 90 -2.88 -7.32 25.00
N LYS A 91 -2.55 -7.25 26.29
CA LYS A 91 -1.48 -6.38 26.82
C LYS A 91 -0.12 -6.69 26.20
N GLU A 92 0.12 -7.95 25.83
CA GLU A 92 1.34 -8.41 25.17
C GLU A 92 1.22 -8.41 23.63
N GLY A 93 0.11 -7.91 23.06
CA GLY A 93 -0.10 -7.83 21.60
C GLY A 93 -0.46 -9.16 20.92
N LEU A 94 -0.74 -10.22 21.67
CA LEU A 94 -1.14 -11.53 21.14
C LEU A 94 -2.67 -11.59 20.86
N PRO A 95 -3.15 -12.33 19.84
CA PRO A 95 -2.41 -13.27 18.98
C PRO A 95 -1.68 -12.62 17.79
N ASN A 96 -1.99 -11.36 17.48
CA ASN A 96 -1.44 -10.64 16.34
C ASN A 96 -0.11 -9.98 16.70
N ALA A 97 0.81 -10.73 17.31
CA ALA A 97 2.19 -10.31 17.44
C ALA A 97 2.80 -10.35 16.04
N GLY A 98 2.55 -9.30 15.26
CA GLY A 98 3.33 -9.00 14.07
C GLY A 98 4.79 -8.77 14.44
N ARG A 99 5.58 -8.31 13.48
CA ARG A 99 6.97 -7.98 13.71
C ARG A 99 7.10 -6.98 14.89
N PRO A 100 8.03 -7.19 15.85
CA PRO A 100 8.22 -6.26 16.97
C PRO A 100 8.57 -4.87 16.45
N GLY A 101 7.84 -3.85 16.91
CA GLY A 101 8.04 -2.44 16.58
C GLY A 101 8.90 -1.73 17.62
N MET A 102 8.48 -0.54 18.03
CA MET A 102 9.21 0.28 19.02
C MET A 102 9.25 -0.34 20.42
N GLU A 103 8.46 -1.38 20.68
CA GLU A 103 8.45 -2.08 21.96
C GLU A 103 9.80 -2.77 22.26
N LEU A 104 10.64 -2.99 21.23
CA LEU A 104 12.03 -3.45 21.37
C LEU A 104 12.89 -2.51 22.25
N PHE A 105 12.49 -1.24 22.38
CA PHE A 105 13.22 -0.22 23.14
C PHE A 105 12.66 0.04 24.55
N ASP A 106 11.51 -0.53 24.90
CA ASP A 106 10.90 -0.34 26.22
C ASP A 106 11.70 -1.01 27.34
N LYS A 107 12.51 -2.02 27.00
CA LYS A 107 13.35 -2.77 27.94
C LYS A 107 14.80 -2.32 27.83
N PRO A 108 15.38 -1.69 28.87
CA PRO A 108 16.78 -1.28 28.84
C PRO A 108 17.68 -2.52 28.78
N THR A 109 18.37 -2.70 27.65
CA THR A 109 19.34 -3.78 27.47
C THR A 109 20.74 -3.24 27.72
N TRP A 110 21.36 -3.60 28.85
CA TRP A 110 22.73 -3.18 29.16
C TRP A 110 23.74 -3.90 28.25
N GLY A 111 24.76 -3.17 27.79
CA GLY A 111 25.84 -3.72 26.95
C GLY A 111 25.57 -3.71 25.44
N MET A 112 24.56 -2.96 24.98
CA MET A 112 24.26 -2.82 23.55
C MET A 112 25.30 -1.94 22.85
N THR A 113 25.73 -2.34 21.66
CA THR A 113 26.62 -1.52 20.80
C THR A 113 25.80 -0.57 19.92
N ASP A 114 26.40 0.51 19.44
CA ASP A 114 25.76 1.45 18.50
C ASP A 114 25.22 0.73 17.26
N PHE A 115 25.95 -0.26 16.74
CA PHE A 115 25.50 -1.08 15.61
C PHE A 115 24.22 -1.86 15.96
N THR A 116 24.19 -2.51 17.13
CA THR A 116 22.99 -3.23 17.59
C THR A 116 21.81 -2.29 17.78
N GLN A 117 22.05 -1.06 18.28
CA GLN A 117 21.00 -0.04 18.41
C GLN A 117 20.42 0.38 17.06
N LYS A 118 21.27 0.59 16.05
CA LYS A 118 20.83 0.90 14.68
C LYS A 118 20.01 -0.24 14.07
N VAL A 119 20.47 -1.49 14.19
CA VAL A 119 19.74 -2.65 13.68
C VAL A 119 18.37 -2.79 14.36
N ASN A 120 18.31 -2.65 15.69
CA ASN A 120 17.05 -2.70 16.41
C ASN A 120 16.12 -1.55 16.02
N TYR A 121 16.67 -0.37 15.72
CA TYR A 121 15.89 0.80 15.31
C TYR A 121 15.26 0.58 13.93
N GLY A 122 16.03 0.07 12.97
CA GLY A 122 15.50 -0.32 11.66
C GLY A 122 14.40 -1.36 11.76
N ARG A 123 14.60 -2.41 12.57
CA ARG A 123 13.59 -3.46 12.79
C ARG A 123 12.31 -2.92 13.44
N ALA A 124 12.45 -2.00 14.39
CA ALA A 124 11.32 -1.36 15.04
C ALA A 124 10.53 -0.49 14.05
N LEU A 125 11.22 0.29 13.21
CA LEU A 125 10.58 1.08 12.15
C LEU A 125 9.82 0.21 11.15
N GLU A 126 10.41 -0.90 10.71
CA GLU A 126 9.74 -1.88 9.84
C GLU A 126 8.45 -2.39 10.48
N GLY A 127 8.49 -2.80 11.76
CA GLY A 127 7.31 -3.28 12.48
C GLY A 127 6.21 -2.22 12.66
N GLU A 128 6.57 -0.95 12.95
CA GLU A 128 5.59 0.14 13.06
C GLU A 128 4.95 0.48 11.70
N LEU A 129 5.73 0.46 10.62
CA LEU A 129 5.23 0.67 9.27
C LEU A 129 4.29 -0.45 8.84
N GLU A 130 4.68 -1.71 9.07
CA GLU A 130 3.83 -2.88 8.83
C GLU A 130 2.50 -2.75 9.58
N ARG A 131 2.54 -2.42 10.88
CA ARG A 131 1.33 -2.24 11.70
C ARG A 131 0.42 -1.10 11.20
N THR A 132 1.03 0.00 10.75
CA THR A 132 0.28 1.14 10.22
C THR A 132 -0.42 0.78 8.91
N ILE A 133 0.28 0.09 8.01
CA ILE A 133 -0.26 -0.31 6.71
C ILE A 133 -1.28 -1.46 6.85
N SER A 134 -1.06 -2.41 7.75
CA SER A 134 -2.00 -3.52 8.01
C SER A 134 -3.35 -3.05 8.53
N ASN A 135 -3.40 -1.89 9.20
CA ASN A 135 -4.65 -1.31 9.69
C ASN A 135 -5.51 -0.67 8.59
N MET A 136 -5.01 -0.59 7.35
CA MET A 136 -5.80 -0.14 6.20
C MET A 136 -6.88 -1.17 5.85
N ARG A 137 -8.07 -0.68 5.46
CA ARG A 137 -9.29 -1.50 5.36
C ARG A 137 -9.13 -2.76 4.50
N ASP A 138 -8.44 -2.63 3.38
CA ASP A 138 -8.39 -3.65 2.32
C ASP A 138 -7.06 -4.45 2.33
N VAL A 139 -6.16 -4.19 3.30
CA VAL A 139 -4.89 -4.90 3.48
C VAL A 139 -5.11 -6.13 4.38
N GLU A 140 -4.62 -7.29 3.96
CA GLU A 140 -4.65 -8.54 4.71
C GLU A 140 -3.34 -8.78 5.45
N SER A 141 -2.21 -8.67 4.74
CA SER A 141 -0.87 -8.73 5.33
C SER A 141 0.07 -7.80 4.57
N VAL A 142 1.13 -7.37 5.26
CA VAL A 142 2.15 -6.48 4.73
C VAL A 142 3.50 -6.86 5.33
N ASP A 143 4.52 -6.85 4.48
CA ASP A 143 5.91 -7.00 4.88
C ASP A 143 6.70 -5.80 4.39
N VAL A 144 7.46 -5.16 5.27
CA VAL A 144 8.29 -3.99 4.94
C VAL A 144 9.76 -4.32 5.19
N HIS A 145 10.60 -3.99 4.21
CA HIS A 145 12.05 -4.04 4.36
C HIS A 145 12.66 -2.69 4.06
N LEU A 146 13.52 -2.23 4.96
CA LEU A 146 14.21 -0.95 4.85
C LEU A 146 15.70 -1.18 4.60
N ALA A 147 16.24 -0.50 3.59
CA ALA A 147 17.66 -0.37 3.35
C ALA A 147 18.07 1.05 3.74
N LEU A 148 18.38 1.23 5.02
CA LEU A 148 18.86 2.49 5.58
C LEU A 148 20.37 2.62 5.35
N GLU A 149 20.83 3.78 4.88
CA GLU A 149 22.27 4.09 4.78
C GLU A 149 22.74 4.72 6.11
N ASP A 150 24.00 4.47 6.46
CA ASP A 150 24.65 5.12 7.60
C ASP A 150 25.06 6.55 7.24
N GLU A 151 24.67 7.54 8.06
CA GLU A 151 25.21 8.91 7.99
C GLU A 151 26.71 8.89 8.32
N ALA A 152 27.56 8.65 7.32
CA ALA A 152 29.00 8.80 7.45
C ALA A 152 29.39 10.23 7.07
N LEU A 153 29.87 11.01 8.04
CA LEU A 153 30.24 12.43 7.93
C LEU A 153 31.30 12.78 6.85
N PHE A 154 31.79 11.81 6.08
CA PHE A 154 32.93 11.96 5.15
C PHE A 154 32.75 11.26 3.79
N LYS A 155 31.54 10.92 3.36
CA LYS A 155 31.32 10.33 2.02
C LYS A 155 30.62 11.30 1.07
N GLN A 156 31.27 11.57 -0.05
CA GLN A 156 30.78 12.42 -1.14
C GLN A 156 29.66 11.75 -1.97
N ASN A 157 29.38 10.47 -1.72
CA ASN A 157 28.31 9.69 -2.35
C ASN A 157 27.43 9.08 -1.26
N GLU A 158 26.44 9.84 -0.79
CA GLU A 158 25.29 9.29 -0.04
C GLU A 158 24.50 8.38 -0.98
N ARG A 159 24.33 7.11 -0.59
CA ARG A 159 23.37 6.24 -1.25
C ARG A 159 22.00 6.57 -0.67
N PRO A 160 20.97 6.81 -1.49
CA PRO A 160 19.65 7.08 -0.96
C PRO A 160 19.14 5.84 -0.22
N SER A 161 18.47 6.07 0.91
CA SER A 161 17.68 5.03 1.58
C SER A 161 16.67 4.44 0.60
N LYS A 162 16.38 3.15 0.74
CA LYS A 162 15.37 2.45 -0.09
C LYS A 162 14.41 1.64 0.76
N ALA A 163 13.23 1.37 0.22
CA ALA A 163 12.26 0.49 0.87
C ALA A 163 11.59 -0.45 -0.14
N SER A 164 11.27 -1.66 0.32
CA SER A 164 10.39 -2.58 -0.40
C SER A 164 9.21 -2.96 0.48
N VAL A 165 8.00 -2.86 -0.07
CA VAL A 165 6.75 -3.20 0.61
C VAL A 165 6.06 -4.29 -0.20
N THR A 166 5.79 -5.43 0.44
CA THR A 166 4.97 -6.48 -0.16
C THR A 166 3.57 -6.40 0.45
N LEU A 167 2.55 -6.37 -0.40
CA LEU A 167 1.16 -6.23 0.01
C LEU A 167 0.35 -7.45 -0.42
N SER A 168 -0.41 -8.01 0.52
CA SER A 168 -1.51 -8.92 0.23
C SER A 168 -2.83 -8.24 0.59
N MET A 169 -3.76 -8.27 -0.35
CA MET A 169 -5.06 -7.59 -0.26
C MET A 169 -6.16 -8.59 0.05
N LYS A 170 -7.14 -8.17 0.85
CA LYS A 170 -8.31 -9.00 1.17
C LYS A 170 -9.05 -9.37 -0.11
N GLY A 171 -9.15 -10.67 -0.40
CA GLY A 171 -9.85 -11.17 -1.59
C GLY A 171 -8.99 -11.24 -2.86
N GLY A 172 -7.69 -10.93 -2.79
CA GLY A 172 -6.74 -11.10 -3.90
C GLY A 172 -6.82 -10.03 -5.01
N ASP A 173 -7.61 -8.97 -4.79
CA ASP A 173 -7.73 -7.80 -5.67
C ASP A 173 -6.45 -6.96 -5.66
N SER A 174 -6.15 -6.26 -6.76
CA SER A 174 -5.03 -5.31 -6.79
C SER A 174 -5.41 -3.99 -6.11
N PRO A 175 -4.51 -3.37 -5.32
CA PRO A 175 -4.78 -2.09 -4.70
C PRO A 175 -4.91 -0.98 -5.75
N SER A 176 -5.75 0.02 -5.46
CA SER A 176 -5.88 1.20 -6.32
C SER A 176 -4.58 2.03 -6.33
N GLU A 177 -4.29 2.71 -7.44
CA GLU A 177 -3.08 3.53 -7.60
C GLU A 177 -2.97 4.65 -6.55
N SER A 178 -4.09 5.19 -6.07
CA SER A 178 -4.11 6.17 -4.97
C SER A 178 -3.65 5.56 -3.64
N VAL A 179 -4.03 4.31 -3.35
CA VAL A 179 -3.56 3.58 -2.15
C VAL A 179 -2.07 3.29 -2.27
N VAL A 180 -1.60 2.83 -3.42
CA VAL A 180 -0.16 2.57 -3.68
C VAL A 180 0.66 3.84 -3.48
N ARG A 181 0.25 4.99 -4.05
CA ARG A 181 0.91 6.28 -3.83
C ARG A 181 0.87 6.75 -2.37
N GLY A 182 -0.26 6.52 -1.69
CA GLY A 182 -0.42 6.83 -0.27
C GLY A 182 0.57 6.04 0.60
N ILE A 183 0.70 4.73 0.35
CA ILE A 183 1.65 3.86 1.04
C ILE A 183 3.09 4.30 0.76
N ALA A 184 3.45 4.55 -0.50
CA ALA A 184 4.79 5.04 -0.86
C ALA A 184 5.14 6.35 -0.13
N SER A 185 4.19 7.29 -0.08
CA SER A 185 4.37 8.59 0.59
C SER A 185 4.47 8.44 2.11
N LEU A 186 3.71 7.53 2.71
CA LEU A 186 3.76 7.23 4.14
C LEU A 186 5.13 6.65 4.53
N VAL A 187 5.63 5.68 3.77
CA VAL A 187 6.92 5.03 4.02
C VAL A 187 8.06 6.04 3.84
N ALA A 188 8.04 6.81 2.74
CA ALA A 188 9.02 7.86 2.49
C ALA A 188 9.01 8.94 3.58
N GLY A 189 7.84 9.38 4.02
CA GLY A 189 7.72 10.40 5.08
C GLY A 189 8.14 9.89 6.47
N SER A 190 8.22 8.58 6.68
CA SER A 190 8.60 7.98 7.97
C SER A 190 10.11 7.80 8.12
N ILE A 191 10.88 7.97 7.04
CA ILE A 191 12.33 7.70 7.01
C ILE A 191 13.06 8.93 6.47
N GLY A 192 14.09 9.37 7.20
CA GLY A 192 14.94 10.47 6.76
C GLY A 192 15.62 10.17 5.42
N GLY A 193 15.51 11.09 4.47
CA GLY A 193 16.20 10.99 3.18
C GLY A 193 15.64 9.95 2.19
N LEU A 194 14.47 9.37 2.45
CA LEU A 194 13.79 8.45 1.53
C LEU A 194 12.81 9.21 0.62
N ASP A 195 13.02 9.13 -0.70
CA ASP A 195 12.06 9.66 -1.69
C ASP A 195 10.97 8.61 -1.99
N PRO A 196 9.70 8.99 -2.20
CA PRO A 196 8.65 8.05 -2.62
C PRO A 196 8.99 7.26 -3.89
N GLN A 197 9.83 7.79 -4.77
CA GLN A 197 10.30 7.11 -5.98
C GLN A 197 11.24 5.93 -5.69
N HIS A 198 11.87 5.88 -4.51
CA HIS A 198 12.74 4.78 -4.08
C HIS A 198 12.00 3.72 -3.24
N VAL A 199 10.66 3.73 -3.28
CA VAL A 199 9.80 2.75 -2.62
C VAL A 199 9.23 1.81 -3.66
N THR A 200 9.68 0.55 -3.64
CA THR A 200 9.11 -0.50 -4.48
C THR A 200 7.96 -1.17 -3.74
N ILE A 201 6.80 -1.29 -4.38
CA ILE A 201 5.61 -1.92 -3.81
C ILE A 201 5.23 -3.10 -4.70
N LEU A 202 5.12 -4.29 -4.12
CA LEU A 202 4.81 -5.54 -4.80
C LEU A 202 3.48 -6.13 -4.31
N ASP A 203 2.78 -6.86 -5.18
CA ASP A 203 1.68 -7.73 -4.80
C ASP A 203 2.17 -9.12 -4.34
N GLU A 204 1.26 -9.92 -3.77
CA GLU A 204 1.52 -11.32 -3.34
C GLU A 204 2.00 -12.26 -4.47
N ARG A 205 1.85 -11.86 -5.74
CA ARG A 205 2.23 -12.63 -6.94
C ARG A 205 3.57 -12.17 -7.51
N GLY A 206 4.19 -11.15 -6.91
CA GLY A 206 5.47 -10.57 -7.33
C GLY A 206 5.35 -9.51 -8.44
N HIS A 207 4.15 -9.02 -8.75
CA HIS A 207 3.99 -7.87 -9.65
C HIS A 207 4.30 -6.58 -8.93
N ALA A 208 5.16 -5.76 -9.52
CA ALA A 208 5.44 -4.43 -9.01
C ALA A 208 4.26 -3.49 -9.32
N LEU A 209 3.65 -2.97 -8.27
CA LEU A 209 2.58 -1.96 -8.29
C LEU A 209 3.15 -0.55 -8.30
N ALA A 210 4.30 -0.36 -7.64
CA ALA A 210 5.20 0.77 -7.79
C ALA A 210 6.62 0.22 -7.85
N SER A 211 7.46 0.77 -8.73
CA SER A 211 8.86 0.35 -8.85
C SER A 211 9.76 1.53 -8.54
N ASP A 212 10.92 1.22 -7.98
CA ASP A 212 12.04 2.16 -7.87
C ASP A 212 12.36 2.74 -9.25
N ASP A 213 12.13 4.05 -9.44
CA ASP A 213 12.53 4.75 -10.66
C ASP A 213 14.00 5.11 -10.52
N ASP A 214 14.87 4.14 -10.82
CA ASP A 214 16.33 4.31 -10.80
C ASP A 214 16.85 5.25 -11.91
N GLY A 215 15.95 5.89 -12.66
CA GLY A 215 16.26 6.68 -13.84
C GLY A 215 16.82 5.83 -14.99
N SER A 216 16.68 4.50 -14.93
CA SER A 216 17.10 3.63 -16.02
C SER A 216 16.32 3.93 -17.28
N VAL A 217 16.98 3.71 -18.41
CA VAL A 217 16.39 3.90 -19.75
C VAL A 217 15.08 3.12 -19.91
N SER A 218 14.95 1.96 -19.27
CA SER A 218 13.74 1.12 -19.31
C SER A 218 12.57 1.72 -18.50
N GLY A 219 12.85 2.27 -17.31
CA GLY A 219 11.84 2.96 -16.48
C GLY A 219 11.34 4.24 -17.15
N LEU A 220 12.27 5.04 -17.67
CA LEU A 220 11.97 6.25 -18.43
C LEU A 220 11.11 5.97 -19.67
N THR A 221 11.43 4.92 -20.44
CA THR A 221 10.66 4.54 -21.63
C THR A 221 9.23 4.12 -21.26
N SER A 222 9.06 3.39 -20.17
CA SER A 222 7.74 2.93 -19.71
C SER A 222 6.85 4.10 -19.28
N ARG A 223 7.43 5.09 -18.55
CA ARG A 223 6.72 6.30 -18.15
C ARG A 223 6.34 7.18 -19.34
N GLN A 224 7.24 7.34 -20.31
CA GLN A 224 6.97 8.07 -21.55
C GLN A 224 5.80 7.44 -22.33
N LEU A 225 5.76 6.11 -22.42
CA LEU A 225 4.65 5.39 -23.06
C LEU A 225 3.32 5.58 -22.33
N THR A 226 3.32 5.54 -21.00
CA THR A 226 2.12 5.79 -20.18
C THR A 226 1.59 7.21 -20.39
N VAL A 227 2.48 8.22 -20.33
CA VAL A 227 2.11 9.63 -20.57
C VAL A 227 1.57 9.80 -22.00
N GLN A 228 2.19 9.17 -22.99
CA GLN A 228 1.69 9.22 -24.38
C GLN A 228 0.27 8.65 -24.47
N ARG A 229 0.02 7.46 -23.91
CA ARG A 229 -1.32 6.83 -23.91
C ARG A 229 -2.36 7.66 -23.18
N GLU A 230 -1.99 8.28 -22.05
CA GLU A 230 -2.91 9.13 -21.29
C GLU A 230 -3.34 10.36 -22.10
N ILE A 231 -2.40 11.00 -22.80
CA ILE A 231 -2.69 12.09 -23.73
C ILE A 231 -3.61 11.62 -24.86
N GLU A 232 -3.30 10.48 -25.50
CA GLU A 232 -4.12 9.89 -26.58
C GLU A 232 -5.55 9.63 -26.12
N VAL A 233 -5.74 8.92 -25.00
CA VAL A 233 -7.06 8.60 -24.43
C VAL A 233 -7.82 9.86 -24.02
N SER A 234 -7.13 10.86 -23.48
CA SER A 234 -7.74 12.14 -23.09
C SER A 234 -8.26 12.90 -24.32
N LEU A 235 -7.45 12.97 -25.39
CA LEU A 235 -7.83 13.60 -26.65
C LEU A 235 -8.93 12.84 -27.37
N GLU A 236 -8.92 11.51 -27.36
CA GLU A 236 -10.00 10.65 -27.87
C GLU A 236 -11.32 10.94 -27.17
N LYS A 237 -11.34 10.93 -25.83
CA LYS A 237 -12.54 11.24 -25.05
C LYS A 237 -13.07 12.64 -25.34
N LYS A 238 -12.18 13.63 -25.43
CA LYS A 238 -12.54 15.02 -25.77
C LYS A 238 -13.17 15.09 -27.16
N ALA A 239 -12.58 14.43 -28.14
CA ALA A 239 -13.07 14.35 -29.51
C ALA A 239 -14.45 13.67 -29.59
N GLU A 240 -14.59 12.49 -28.98
CA GLU A 240 -15.85 11.74 -28.95
C GLU A 240 -16.98 12.54 -28.29
N HIS A 241 -16.68 13.26 -27.19
CA HIS A 241 -17.67 14.09 -26.52
C HIS A 241 -18.17 15.24 -27.40
N LEU A 242 -17.28 15.87 -28.16
CA LEU A 242 -17.64 16.93 -29.09
C LEU A 242 -18.44 16.41 -30.29
N LEU A 243 -18.00 15.29 -30.87
CA LEU A 243 -18.71 14.66 -31.99
C LEU A 243 -20.09 14.16 -31.58
N ALA A 244 -20.25 13.66 -30.36
CA ALA A 244 -21.54 13.20 -29.84
C ALA A 244 -22.62 14.29 -29.88
N SER A 245 -22.24 15.57 -29.73
CA SER A 245 -23.18 16.70 -29.81
C SER A 245 -23.73 16.94 -31.21
N MET A 246 -22.98 16.59 -32.27
CA MET A 246 -23.38 16.78 -33.66
C MET A 246 -23.97 15.51 -34.28
N VAL A 247 -23.45 14.34 -33.91
CA VAL A 247 -23.73 13.06 -34.60
C VAL A 247 -24.56 12.10 -33.75
N GLY A 248 -24.77 12.41 -32.48
CA GLY A 248 -25.40 11.53 -31.51
C GLY A 248 -24.40 10.56 -30.87
N LYS A 249 -24.67 10.19 -29.61
CA LYS A 249 -23.83 9.26 -28.85
C LYS A 249 -23.74 7.89 -29.55
N GLY A 250 -22.53 7.41 -29.80
CA GLY A 250 -22.27 6.09 -30.41
C GLY A 250 -22.17 6.09 -31.94
N ASN A 251 -22.39 7.22 -32.61
CA ASN A 251 -22.34 7.33 -34.08
C ASN A 251 -20.98 7.85 -34.60
N SER A 252 -19.96 7.89 -33.76
CA SER A 252 -18.60 8.29 -34.12
C SER A 252 -17.58 7.48 -33.35
N ARG A 253 -16.44 7.19 -33.97
CA ARG A 253 -15.27 6.61 -33.33
C ARG A 253 -14.05 7.42 -33.70
N VAL A 254 -13.24 7.77 -32.70
CA VAL A 254 -12.04 8.57 -32.89
C VAL A 254 -10.84 7.76 -32.41
N GLN A 255 -9.78 7.77 -33.21
CA GLN A 255 -8.47 7.26 -32.82
C GLN A 255 -7.48 8.40 -32.88
N VAL A 256 -6.74 8.60 -31.79
CA VAL A 256 -5.68 9.62 -31.73
C VAL A 256 -4.35 8.93 -31.57
N THR A 257 -3.33 9.43 -32.26
CA THR A 257 -1.93 9.04 -32.04
C THR A 257 -1.12 10.30 -31.81
N ALA A 258 -0.43 10.36 -30.68
CA ALA A 258 0.36 11.50 -30.28
C ALA A 258 1.85 11.11 -30.21
N SER A 259 2.70 11.83 -30.93
CA SER A 259 4.14 11.78 -30.73
C SER A 259 4.52 12.91 -29.79
N VAL A 260 5.10 12.58 -28.65
CA VAL A 260 5.51 13.54 -27.62
C VAL A 260 7.02 13.61 -27.58
N ASN A 261 7.58 14.83 -27.49
CA ASN A 261 9.00 14.99 -27.28
C ASN A 261 9.33 14.99 -25.77
N PHE A 262 10.22 14.08 -25.38
CA PHE A 262 10.70 13.92 -24.01
C PHE A 262 12.20 14.23 -23.86
N ASP A 263 12.80 14.91 -24.85
CA ASP A 263 14.22 15.30 -24.81
C ASP A 263 14.53 16.11 -23.52
N LYS A 264 15.41 15.60 -22.66
CA LYS A 264 15.92 16.29 -21.47
C LYS A 264 17.11 17.17 -21.87
N LEU A 265 16.92 18.49 -21.84
CA LEU A 265 18.03 19.43 -22.02
C LEU A 265 18.63 19.78 -20.65
N GLU A 266 19.76 19.18 -20.32
CA GLU A 266 20.52 19.50 -19.12
C GLU A 266 21.61 20.53 -19.48
N ARG A 267 21.50 21.74 -18.94
CA ARG A 267 22.51 22.78 -19.12
C ARG A 267 23.16 23.09 -17.79
N THR A 268 24.45 22.75 -17.68
CA THR A 268 25.29 23.12 -16.54
C THR A 268 26.09 24.37 -16.91
N VAL A 269 25.77 25.51 -16.29
CA VAL A 269 26.58 26.73 -16.43
C VAL A 269 27.56 26.78 -15.26
N GLN A 270 28.86 26.87 -15.56
CA GLN A 270 29.91 27.04 -14.57
C GLN A 270 30.49 28.45 -14.71
N ALA A 271 30.16 29.32 -13.76
CA ALA A 271 30.77 30.64 -13.64
C ALA A 271 31.78 30.64 -12.50
N VAL A 272 32.96 31.22 -12.75
CA VAL A 272 34.04 31.37 -11.76
C VAL A 272 34.29 32.86 -11.56
N ASP A 273 34.02 33.37 -10.36
CA ASP A 273 34.14 34.79 -10.01
C ASP A 273 35.32 35.02 -9.03
N PRO A 274 36.49 35.46 -9.51
CA PRO A 274 37.72 35.53 -8.71
C PRO A 274 37.75 36.60 -7.60
N GLU A 275 36.76 37.51 -7.53
CA GLU A 275 36.77 38.63 -6.57
C GLU A 275 35.81 38.45 -5.37
N LYS A 276 34.97 37.41 -5.34
CA LYS A 276 34.04 37.18 -4.23
C LYS A 276 34.72 36.46 -3.06
N GLN A 277 34.93 37.19 -1.96
CA GLN A 277 35.31 36.60 -0.66
C GLN A 277 34.17 35.75 -0.09
N ALA A 278 34.52 34.54 0.34
CA ALA A 278 33.59 33.51 0.77
C ALA A 278 32.90 33.84 2.11
N ALA A 279 31.56 33.79 2.11
CA ALA A 279 30.74 33.49 3.27
C ALA A 279 29.37 32.94 2.82
N SER A 280 28.99 31.80 3.44
CA SER A 280 27.73 31.04 3.40
C SER A 280 27.21 30.47 2.07
N SER A 281 26.77 29.21 2.17
CA SER A 281 26.04 28.43 1.15
C SER A 281 24.61 28.97 1.01
N GLU A 282 24.19 29.28 -0.20
CA GLU A 282 22.81 29.64 -0.52
C GLU A 282 22.28 28.66 -1.59
N GLN A 283 21.33 27.82 -1.21
CA GLN A 283 20.56 26.98 -2.13
C GLN A 283 19.28 27.71 -2.49
N ARG A 284 19.08 28.02 -3.78
CA ARG A 284 17.86 28.68 -4.27
C ARG A 284 17.22 27.81 -5.34
N ALA A 285 16.04 27.29 -5.02
CA ALA A 285 15.15 26.66 -5.98
C ALA A 285 14.16 27.69 -6.49
N GLU A 286 14.14 27.94 -7.81
CA GLU A 286 13.19 28.88 -8.42
C GLU A 286 12.42 28.16 -9.54
N VAL A 287 11.11 28.04 -9.34
CA VAL A 287 10.21 27.46 -10.35
C VAL A 287 9.88 28.56 -11.35
N THR A 288 10.32 28.40 -12.60
CA THR A 288 10.01 29.36 -13.67
C THR A 288 8.85 28.79 -14.51
N PRO A 289 7.64 29.39 -14.47
CA PRO A 289 6.56 28.97 -15.35
C PRO A 289 6.94 29.22 -16.82
N GLY A 290 6.93 28.16 -17.63
CA GLY A 290 7.23 28.22 -19.06
C GLY A 290 6.09 28.80 -19.89
N SER A 291 6.41 29.42 -21.03
CA SER A 291 5.44 29.87 -22.04
C SER A 291 4.87 28.66 -22.81
N PRO A 292 3.72 28.75 -23.51
CA PRO A 292 3.03 27.60 -24.11
C PRO A 292 3.84 26.78 -25.15
N GLN A 293 5.01 27.26 -25.56
CA GLN A 293 5.92 26.59 -26.51
C GLN A 293 7.11 25.90 -25.85
N GLN A 294 7.35 26.14 -24.55
CA GLN A 294 8.39 25.53 -23.73
C GLN A 294 7.74 25.17 -22.39
N GLY A 295 7.47 23.89 -22.15
CA GLY A 295 6.82 23.42 -20.92
C GLY A 295 7.45 23.98 -19.63
N ALA A 296 6.68 23.94 -18.54
CA ALA A 296 7.07 24.54 -17.26
C ALA A 296 8.31 23.87 -16.65
N GLY A 297 9.48 24.52 -16.70
CA GLY A 297 10.75 23.97 -16.20
C GLY A 297 10.99 24.26 -14.71
N TYR A 298 11.82 23.42 -14.08
CA TYR A 298 12.33 23.66 -12.73
C TYR A 298 13.81 24.05 -12.83
N SER A 299 14.18 25.21 -12.26
CA SER A 299 15.59 25.61 -12.15
C SER A 299 16.06 25.39 -10.72
N THR A 300 17.09 24.55 -10.55
CA THR A 300 17.78 24.40 -9.27
C THR A 300 19.13 25.07 -9.36
N THR A 301 19.31 26.14 -8.58
CA THR A 301 20.59 26.84 -8.50
C THR A 301 21.28 26.42 -7.21
N ALA A 302 22.35 25.64 -7.34
CA ALA A 302 23.18 25.20 -6.23
C ALA A 302 24.53 25.92 -6.30
N THR A 303 24.71 26.94 -5.45
CA THR A 303 25.93 27.75 -5.46
C THR A 303 26.84 27.32 -4.32
N SER A 304 28.00 26.72 -4.63
CA SER A 304 28.99 26.29 -3.64
C SER A 304 30.29 27.08 -3.81
N PHE A 305 30.64 27.88 -2.81
CA PHE A 305 31.75 28.83 -2.86
C PHE A 305 32.96 28.35 -2.05
N GLU A 306 33.58 27.21 -2.41
CA GLU A 306 34.93 26.86 -1.92
C GLU A 306 36.06 27.27 -2.89
N ASN A 307 35.71 27.59 -4.14
CA ASN A 307 36.58 28.22 -5.15
C ASN A 307 35.71 28.91 -6.21
N SER A 308 34.88 29.88 -5.80
CA SER A 308 34.03 30.72 -6.68
C SER A 308 33.20 30.01 -7.77
N ARG A 309 32.89 28.72 -7.64
CA ARG A 309 32.23 27.92 -8.69
C ARG A 309 30.71 27.95 -8.51
N SER A 310 30.03 28.72 -9.33
CA SER A 310 28.56 28.66 -9.42
C SER A 310 28.16 27.59 -10.43
N VAL A 311 27.39 26.59 -9.98
CA VAL A 311 26.84 25.51 -10.84
C VAL A 311 25.33 25.72 -10.95
N GLU A 312 24.87 26.23 -12.09
CA GLU A 312 23.44 26.33 -12.38
C GLU A 312 23.03 25.11 -13.22
N ASN A 313 22.09 24.31 -12.72
CA ASN A 313 21.53 23.16 -13.43
C ASN A 313 20.13 23.49 -13.90
N TYR A 314 19.98 23.68 -15.21
CA TYR A 314 18.68 23.86 -15.84
C TYR A 314 18.14 22.51 -16.34
N VAL A 315 16.94 22.12 -15.87
CA VAL A 315 16.20 20.95 -16.38
C VAL A 315 14.85 21.43 -16.91
N ALA A 316 14.72 21.49 -18.23
CA ALA A 316 13.43 21.78 -18.86
C ALA A 316 12.44 20.63 -18.61
N ALA A 317 11.16 20.95 -18.35
CA ALA A 317 10.14 19.92 -18.26
C ALA A 317 9.80 19.34 -19.64
N ILE A 318 9.65 18.03 -19.62
CA ILE A 318 9.32 17.16 -20.74
C ILE A 318 7.83 17.25 -21.10
N GLY A 319 7.49 17.00 -22.37
CA GLY A 319 6.10 16.77 -22.77
C GLY A 319 5.53 17.68 -23.86
N THR A 320 6.35 18.34 -24.68
CA THR A 320 5.81 19.09 -25.83
C THR A 320 5.31 18.13 -26.91
N LEU A 321 4.07 18.31 -27.37
CA LEU A 321 3.50 17.54 -28.47
C LEU A 321 4.32 17.80 -29.75
N ARG A 322 4.94 16.75 -30.31
CA ARG A 322 5.75 16.79 -31.53
C ARG A 322 4.89 16.59 -32.78
N LYS A 323 3.90 15.70 -32.72
CA LYS A 323 2.97 15.43 -33.81
C LYS A 323 1.67 14.85 -33.29
N LEU A 324 0.56 15.23 -33.90
CA LEU A 324 -0.76 14.68 -33.66
C LEU A 324 -1.32 14.10 -34.95
N SER A 325 -1.79 12.86 -34.91
CA SER A 325 -2.54 12.24 -35.99
C SER A 325 -3.92 11.86 -35.48
N VAL A 326 -4.98 12.27 -36.17
CA VAL A 326 -6.35 12.02 -35.74
C VAL A 326 -7.12 11.33 -36.86
N ALA A 327 -7.64 10.12 -36.58
CA ALA A 327 -8.55 9.42 -37.48
C ALA A 327 -9.97 9.47 -36.90
N VAL A 328 -10.91 10.00 -37.69
CA VAL A 328 -12.32 10.12 -37.29
C VAL A 328 -13.18 9.30 -38.23
N LEU A 329 -13.94 8.37 -37.68
CA LEU A 329 -14.96 7.61 -38.40
C LEU A 329 -16.34 8.04 -37.91
N VAL A 330 -17.23 8.37 -38.83
CA VAL A 330 -18.55 8.90 -38.52
C VAL A 330 -19.62 8.13 -39.29
N ALA A 331 -20.67 7.69 -38.59
CA ALA A 331 -21.75 6.92 -39.18
C ALA A 331 -22.69 7.80 -40.03
N ASP A 332 -23.29 7.20 -41.06
CA ASP A 332 -24.30 7.85 -41.90
C ASP A 332 -25.55 8.23 -41.11
N LYS A 333 -26.31 9.20 -41.64
CA LYS A 333 -27.52 9.68 -40.97
C LYS A 333 -28.61 8.63 -41.09
N VAL A 334 -29.23 8.30 -39.96
CA VAL A 334 -30.40 7.44 -39.93
C VAL A 334 -31.63 8.30 -39.68
N THR A 335 -32.48 8.44 -40.69
CA THR A 335 -33.75 9.15 -40.54
C THR A 335 -34.86 8.12 -40.39
N ILE A 336 -35.54 8.14 -39.25
CA ILE A 336 -36.74 7.33 -39.02
C ILE A 336 -37.93 8.23 -39.35
N THR A 337 -38.60 7.96 -40.46
CA THR A 337 -39.85 8.66 -40.80
C THR A 337 -40.90 8.35 -39.74
N PRO A 338 -41.66 9.33 -39.21
CA PRO A 338 -42.72 9.03 -38.25
C PRO A 338 -43.72 8.04 -38.86
N ALA A 339 -44.04 6.97 -38.13
CA ALA A 339 -45.10 6.05 -38.54
C ALA A 339 -46.42 6.82 -38.64
N ALA A 340 -47.14 6.67 -39.76
CA ALA A 340 -48.51 7.18 -39.85
C ALA A 340 -49.36 6.59 -38.72
N VAL A 341 -50.21 7.41 -38.09
CA VAL A 341 -51.08 7.01 -36.98
C VAL A 341 -51.90 5.78 -37.42
N GLY A 342 -51.60 4.61 -36.85
CA GLY A 342 -52.26 3.32 -37.17
C GLY A 342 -51.43 2.28 -37.94
N ALA A 343 -50.16 2.53 -38.25
CA ALA A 343 -49.29 1.54 -38.91
C ALA A 343 -48.84 0.42 -37.95
N LYS A 344 -48.95 -0.86 -38.38
CA LYS A 344 -48.59 -2.06 -37.59
C LYS A 344 -47.12 -2.48 -37.69
N THR A 345 -46.34 -1.85 -38.56
CA THR A 345 -44.92 -2.15 -38.77
C THR A 345 -44.10 -0.88 -38.61
N ALA A 346 -42.96 -1.01 -37.92
CA ALA A 346 -42.02 0.09 -37.74
C ALA A 346 -41.46 0.51 -39.12
N PRO A 347 -41.39 1.81 -39.43
CA PRO A 347 -40.85 2.29 -40.69
C PRO A 347 -39.37 1.90 -40.80
N GLU A 348 -38.96 1.47 -42.00
CA GLU A 348 -37.57 1.12 -42.27
C GLU A 348 -36.68 2.36 -42.16
N PRO A 349 -35.51 2.26 -41.49
CA PRO A 349 -34.59 3.38 -41.35
C PRO A 349 -34.00 3.76 -42.72
N ILE A 350 -34.15 5.02 -43.12
CA ILE A 350 -33.49 5.55 -44.32
C ILE A 350 -32.07 5.98 -43.92
N ILE A 351 -31.07 5.28 -44.44
CA ILE A 351 -29.66 5.63 -44.27
C ILE A 351 -29.28 6.60 -45.40
N THR A 352 -28.98 7.84 -45.05
CA THR A 352 -28.47 8.84 -45.99
C THR A 352 -27.00 9.13 -45.72
N ALA A 353 -26.19 9.01 -46.77
CA ALA A 353 -24.78 9.38 -46.72
C ALA A 353 -24.66 10.89 -46.41
N ARG A 354 -23.68 11.25 -45.57
CA ARG A 354 -23.43 12.65 -45.24
C ARG A 354 -22.92 13.43 -46.44
N THR A 355 -23.30 14.70 -46.52
CA THR A 355 -22.83 15.57 -47.60
C THR A 355 -21.37 15.97 -47.37
N ALA A 356 -20.65 16.32 -48.45
CA ALA A 356 -19.25 16.75 -48.36
C ALA A 356 -19.07 18.00 -47.47
N GLU A 357 -20.07 18.89 -47.44
CA GLU A 357 -20.06 20.09 -46.60
C GLU A 357 -20.13 19.75 -45.10
N GLU A 358 -20.92 18.74 -44.72
CA GLU A 358 -21.05 18.30 -43.33
C GLU A 358 -19.77 17.61 -42.84
N VAL A 359 -19.13 16.82 -43.70
CA VAL A 359 -17.83 16.22 -43.40
C VAL A 359 -16.78 17.32 -43.19
N ALA A 360 -16.78 18.38 -44.02
CA ALA A 360 -15.86 19.51 -43.86
C ALA A 360 -16.09 20.29 -42.56
N GLN A 361 -17.35 20.46 -42.13
CA GLN A 361 -17.67 21.10 -40.85
C GLN A 361 -17.18 20.28 -39.65
N ILE A 362 -17.34 18.95 -39.71
CA ILE A 362 -16.84 18.03 -38.68
C ILE A 362 -15.32 18.09 -38.60
N GLU A 363 -14.63 18.09 -39.76
CA GLU A 363 -13.17 18.24 -39.81
C GLU A 363 -12.72 19.56 -39.19
N ALA A 364 -13.37 20.69 -39.53
CA ALA A 364 -13.03 22.00 -39.00
C ALA A 364 -13.22 22.09 -37.48
N LEU A 365 -14.30 21.52 -36.94
CA LEU A 365 -14.50 21.46 -35.49
C LEU A 365 -13.41 20.65 -34.81
N MET A 366 -13.09 19.48 -35.35
CA MET A 366 -12.08 18.58 -34.80
C MET A 366 -10.70 19.22 -34.80
N ARG A 367 -10.32 19.88 -35.90
CA ARG A 367 -9.06 20.60 -36.04
C ARG A 367 -8.90 21.67 -34.97
N ASN A 368 -9.95 22.47 -34.74
CA ASN A 368 -9.95 23.53 -33.73
C ASN A 368 -9.96 22.98 -32.29
N ALA A 369 -10.73 21.93 -32.03
CA ALA A 369 -10.91 21.40 -30.68
C ALA A 369 -9.71 20.62 -30.14
N LEU A 370 -9.00 19.92 -31.02
CA LEU A 370 -7.80 19.16 -30.69
C LEU A 370 -6.51 19.98 -30.83
N GLY A 371 -6.59 21.22 -31.34
CA GLY A 371 -5.42 22.08 -31.52
C GLY A 371 -4.46 21.52 -32.56
N VAL A 372 -5.01 20.93 -33.63
CA VAL A 372 -4.25 20.39 -34.76
C VAL A 372 -3.55 21.54 -35.46
N ASP A 373 -2.23 21.45 -35.56
CA ASP A 373 -1.38 22.49 -36.12
C ASP A 373 -0.65 21.98 -37.37
N SER A 374 -0.94 22.60 -38.51
CA SER A 374 -0.31 22.28 -39.78
C SER A 374 1.19 22.59 -39.79
N THR A 375 1.66 23.52 -38.96
CA THR A 375 3.09 23.85 -38.82
C THR A 375 3.86 22.78 -38.05
N ARG A 376 3.18 22.02 -37.18
CA ARG A 376 3.70 20.86 -36.47
C ARG A 376 3.73 19.58 -37.33
N GLY A 377 3.05 19.59 -38.49
CA GLY A 377 2.93 18.43 -39.37
C GLY A 377 1.87 17.43 -38.91
N ASP A 378 0.86 17.92 -38.18
CA ASP A 378 -0.29 17.12 -37.77
C ASP A 378 -1.17 16.75 -38.97
N LEU A 379 -1.86 15.60 -38.90
CA LEU A 379 -2.68 15.04 -39.98
C LEU A 379 -4.06 14.55 -39.51
#